data_AF-A0A180FJ31-F1
#
_entry.id   AF-A0A180FJ31-F1
#
_cell.length_a   1.000
_cell.length_b   1.000
_cell.length_c   1.000
_cell.angle_alpha   90.00
_cell.angle_beta   90.00
_cell.angle_gamma   90.00
#
_symmetry.space_group_name_H-M   'P 1'
#
loop_
_entity.id
_entity.type
_entity.pdbx_description
1 polymer ?
#
loop_
_entity_poly.entity_id
_entity_poly.type
_entity_poly.pdbx_seq_one_letter_code
_entity_poly.pdbx_strand_id
1 'polypeptide(L)'
;MFDKICLEARQSDYPDINFRTIIFQRFKYVTKGKSIIVYIKSPNPNGSNDAKITVTSDRMKIEFSPWKWYKGFNLEPFTYRDLITATEMIQDKIGIPLNKFTLKWLEIAVNMQMENPPFVYYEYLDELKPYPERKPTVAILKKKHFTIQRRQYI
;
A
#
# COMPACT_ATOMS: atom_id res chain seq x y z
N MET A 1 10.86 0.26 6.04
CA MET A 1 9.54 -0.37 6.21
C MET A 1 8.66 -0.08 5.00
N PHE A 2 7.86 -1.03 4.58
CA PHE A 2 6.92 -0.94 3.47
C PHE A 2 5.57 -1.47 3.95
N ASP A 3 4.53 -0.74 3.62
CA ASP A 3 3.16 -1.03 3.94
C ASP A 3 2.35 -0.77 2.68
N LYS A 4 1.48 -1.69 2.31
CA LYS A 4 0.55 -1.47 1.21
C LYS A 4 -0.74 -2.19 1.49
N ILE A 5 -1.85 -1.50 1.31
CA ILE A 5 -3.18 -2.06 1.47
C ILE A 5 -3.95 -2.01 0.18
N CYS A 6 -4.84 -2.98 0.02
CA CYS A 6 -5.85 -2.97 -1.02
C CYS A 6 -7.23 -3.16 -0.43
N LEU A 7 -8.04 -2.13 -0.60
CA LEU A 7 -9.47 -2.16 -0.30
C LEU A 7 -10.23 -2.34 -1.61
N GLU A 8 -11.26 -3.18 -1.61
CA GLU A 8 -12.11 -3.39 -2.78
C GLU A 8 -13.58 -3.47 -2.37
N ALA A 9 -14.44 -2.84 -3.15
CA ALA A 9 -15.89 -3.01 -3.09
C ALA A 9 -16.43 -3.36 -4.47
N ARG A 10 -17.49 -4.18 -4.51
CA ARG A 10 -18.24 -4.46 -5.74
C ARG A 10 -19.34 -3.43 -5.93
N GLN A 11 -19.71 -3.21 -7.18
CA GLN A 11 -20.83 -2.35 -7.56
C GLN A 11 -22.15 -2.86 -6.96
N SER A 12 -22.29 -4.18 -6.77
CA SER A 12 -23.43 -4.80 -6.08
C SER A 12 -23.55 -4.40 -4.61
N ASP A 13 -22.44 -4.03 -3.97
CA ASP A 13 -22.45 -3.65 -2.55
C ASP A 13 -23.02 -2.24 -2.37
N TYR A 14 -23.03 -1.44 -3.44
CA TYR A 14 -23.54 -0.06 -3.47
C TYR A 14 -24.49 0.14 -4.66
N PRO A 15 -25.73 -0.40 -4.59
CA PRO A 15 -26.69 -0.31 -5.70
C PRO A 15 -27.05 1.13 -6.07
N ASP A 16 -27.04 2.04 -5.09
CA ASP A 16 -27.42 3.45 -5.28
C ASP A 16 -26.26 4.35 -5.71
N ILE A 17 -25.03 3.82 -5.77
CA ILE A 17 -23.83 4.61 -6.06
C ILE A 17 -23.14 4.08 -7.32
N ASN A 18 -23.14 4.86 -8.40
CA ASN A 18 -22.31 4.51 -9.56
C ASN A 18 -20.87 4.99 -9.37
N PHE A 19 -19.96 4.05 -9.12
CA PHE A 19 -18.54 4.33 -8.88
C PHE A 19 -17.88 5.11 -10.02
N ARG A 20 -18.17 4.73 -11.27
CA ARG A 20 -17.59 5.39 -12.43
C ARG A 20 -18.05 6.83 -12.50
N THR A 21 -19.35 7.08 -12.41
CA THR A 21 -19.93 8.43 -12.50
C THR A 21 -19.32 9.36 -11.46
N ILE A 22 -19.24 8.92 -10.20
CA ILE A 22 -18.65 9.73 -9.13
C ILE A 22 -17.19 10.06 -9.43
N ILE A 23 -16.40 9.07 -9.80
CA ILE A 23 -14.96 9.28 -10.05
C ILE A 23 -14.73 10.14 -11.29
N PHE A 24 -15.51 9.94 -12.36
CA PHE A 24 -15.47 10.76 -13.57
C PHE A 24 -15.75 12.24 -13.28
N GLN A 25 -16.70 12.54 -12.41
CA GLN A 25 -17.09 13.91 -12.09
C GLN A 25 -16.08 14.63 -11.19
N ARG A 26 -15.38 13.89 -10.33
CA ARG A 26 -14.54 14.46 -9.26
C ARG A 26 -13.06 14.57 -9.60
N PHE A 27 -12.56 13.74 -10.52
CA PHE A 27 -11.11 13.60 -10.70
C PHE A 27 -10.70 13.69 -12.15
N LYS A 28 -9.47 14.18 -12.37
CA LYS A 28 -8.73 13.87 -13.60
C LYS A 28 -8.34 12.40 -13.56
N TYR A 29 -8.58 11.68 -14.64
CA TYR A 29 -8.39 10.24 -14.71
C TYR A 29 -7.65 9.83 -15.99
N VAL A 30 -7.13 8.61 -15.97
CA VAL A 30 -6.56 7.93 -17.13
C VAL A 30 -7.38 6.68 -17.38
N THR A 31 -7.63 6.35 -18.65
CA THR A 31 -8.28 5.09 -19.03
C THR A 31 -7.23 4.06 -19.43
N LYS A 32 -7.40 2.82 -18.96
CA LYS A 32 -6.58 1.67 -19.36
C LYS A 32 -7.51 0.50 -19.67
N GLY A 33 -7.79 0.30 -20.96
CA GLY A 33 -8.83 -0.62 -21.41
C GLY A 33 -10.19 -0.23 -20.82
N LYS A 34 -10.86 -1.17 -20.16
CA LYS A 34 -12.14 -0.93 -19.47
C LYS A 34 -12.00 -0.32 -18.07
N SER A 35 -10.79 0.02 -17.63
CA SER A 35 -10.56 0.57 -16.29
C SER A 35 -10.34 2.07 -16.33
N ILE A 36 -10.90 2.77 -15.35
CA ILE A 36 -10.57 4.17 -15.03
C ILE A 36 -9.57 4.14 -13.88
N ILE A 37 -8.50 4.91 -13.99
CA ILE A 37 -7.46 5.00 -12.98
C ILE A 37 -7.33 6.46 -12.54
N VAL A 38 -7.36 6.67 -11.22
CA VAL A 38 -7.17 7.97 -10.59
C VAL A 38 -6.07 7.86 -9.55
N TYR A 39 -5.28 8.91 -9.41
CA TYR A 39 -4.27 9.04 -8.37
C TYR A 39 -4.67 10.17 -7.43
N ILE A 40 -4.94 9.81 -6.18
CA ILE A 40 -5.16 10.76 -5.11
C ILE A 40 -3.80 11.14 -4.53
N LYS A 41 -3.43 12.41 -4.71
CA LYS A 41 -2.22 12.99 -4.17
C LYS A 41 -2.20 12.89 -2.65
N SER A 42 -1.02 12.56 -2.13
CA SER A 42 -0.75 12.61 -0.70
C SER A 42 -1.11 13.99 -0.12
N PRO A 43 -1.79 14.07 1.04
CA PRO A 43 -1.97 15.33 1.76
C PRO A 43 -0.66 15.88 2.33
N ASN A 44 0.36 15.02 2.51
CA ASN A 44 1.68 15.44 2.96
C ASN A 44 2.53 15.87 1.75
N PRO A 45 3.14 17.07 1.76
CA PRO A 45 3.99 17.55 0.66
C PRO A 45 5.26 16.72 0.47
N ASN A 46 5.73 16.05 1.53
CA ASN A 46 6.82 15.07 1.48
C ASN A 46 6.32 13.64 1.15
N GLY A 47 5.03 13.51 0.87
CA GLY A 47 4.37 12.31 0.37
C GLY A 47 5.01 11.77 -0.88
N SER A 48 5.55 10.55 -0.80
CA SER A 48 6.23 9.92 -1.93
C SER A 48 5.37 8.95 -2.73
N ASN A 49 4.15 8.63 -2.26
CA ASN A 49 3.23 7.73 -2.96
C ASN A 49 1.80 8.25 -2.97
N ASP A 50 1.20 8.27 -4.14
CA ASP A 50 -0.22 8.56 -4.32
C ASP A 50 -1.06 7.32 -4.05
N ALA A 51 -2.29 7.53 -3.57
CA ALA A 51 -3.26 6.46 -3.49
C ALA A 51 -3.88 6.24 -4.88
N LYS A 52 -3.80 5.01 -5.37
CA LYS A 52 -4.30 4.64 -6.69
C LYS A 52 -5.70 4.05 -6.55
N ILE A 53 -6.64 4.64 -7.28
CA ILE A 53 -8.00 4.12 -7.42
C ILE A 53 -8.14 3.52 -8.82
N THR A 54 -8.66 2.30 -8.89
CA THR A 54 -9.03 1.65 -10.15
C THR A 54 -10.51 1.33 -10.13
N VAL A 55 -11.24 1.78 -11.13
CA VAL A 55 -12.68 1.56 -11.26
C VAL A 55 -12.98 0.82 -12.56
N THR A 56 -13.70 -0.27 -12.44
CA THR A 56 -14.29 -1.03 -13.56
C THR A 56 -15.81 -0.92 -13.50
N SER A 57 -16.53 -1.61 -14.39
CA SER A 57 -18.00 -1.63 -14.33
C SER A 57 -18.54 -2.38 -13.11
N ASP A 58 -17.76 -3.29 -12.54
CA ASP A 58 -18.17 -4.23 -11.50
C ASP A 58 -17.58 -3.94 -10.12
N ARG A 59 -16.50 -3.15 -10.03
CA ARG A 59 -15.81 -2.90 -8.76
C ARG A 59 -15.02 -1.60 -8.73
N MET A 60 -14.72 -1.16 -7.51
CA MET A 60 -13.73 -0.14 -7.20
C MET A 60 -12.64 -0.75 -6.31
N LYS A 61 -11.38 -0.48 -6.65
CA LYS A 61 -10.20 -0.90 -5.90
C LYS A 61 -9.39 0.33 -5.49
N ILE A 62 -8.97 0.39 -4.23
CA ILE A 62 -8.13 1.46 -3.68
C ILE A 62 -6.83 0.80 -3.19
N GLU A 63 -5.71 1.25 -3.74
CA GLU A 63 -4.38 0.74 -3.41
C GLU A 63 -3.49 1.89 -2.94
N PHE A 64 -2.96 1.79 -1.72
CA PHE A 64 -2.03 2.79 -1.21
C PHE A 64 -1.17 2.25 -0.08
N SER A 65 -0.11 2.98 0.25
CA SER A 65 0.69 2.81 1.46
C SER A 65 0.16 3.84 2.46
N PRO A 66 -0.67 3.45 3.44
CA PRO A 66 -1.27 4.40 4.38
C PRO A 66 -0.26 5.32 5.01
N TRP A 67 0.91 4.78 5.36
CA TRP A 67 1.97 5.54 5.95
C TRP A 67 2.57 6.55 5.00
N LYS A 68 3.11 6.10 3.86
CA LYS A 68 3.80 7.00 2.92
C LYS A 68 2.85 8.05 2.37
N TRP A 69 1.58 7.68 2.22
CA TRP A 69 0.54 8.60 1.77
C TRP A 69 0.18 9.63 2.85
N TYR A 70 0.11 9.25 4.14
CA TYR A 70 -0.30 10.17 5.19
C TYR A 70 0.87 10.96 5.83
N LYS A 71 2.01 10.31 6.12
CA LYS A 71 3.17 10.87 6.83
C LYS A 71 4.40 11.07 5.94
N GLY A 72 4.41 10.57 4.72
CA GLY A 72 5.49 10.77 3.74
C GLY A 72 6.59 9.70 3.74
N PHE A 73 7.14 9.39 4.92
CA PHE A 73 8.24 8.43 5.07
C PHE A 73 7.99 7.42 6.20
N ASN A 74 8.45 6.19 5.96
CA ASN A 74 8.27 5.06 6.88
C ASN A 74 9.42 4.96 7.89
N LEU A 75 9.66 6.06 8.64
CA LEU A 75 10.75 6.17 9.61
C LEU A 75 10.31 6.08 11.07
N GLU A 76 9.06 6.46 11.37
CA GLU A 76 8.52 6.49 12.74
C GLU A 76 7.68 5.22 13.01
N PRO A 77 6.90 5.13 14.11
CA PRO A 77 5.75 4.23 14.29
C PRO A 77 4.45 4.77 13.64
N PHE A 78 3.54 3.89 13.16
CA PHE A 78 2.25 4.27 12.56
C PHE A 78 1.17 3.56 13.32
N THR A 79 0.34 4.38 13.95
CA THR A 79 -0.64 3.87 14.87
C THR A 79 -1.89 3.41 14.12
N TYR A 80 -2.70 2.59 14.78
CA TYR A 80 -4.02 2.26 14.27
C TYR A 80 -4.89 3.51 14.02
N ARG A 81 -4.72 4.55 14.84
CA ARG A 81 -5.40 5.84 14.64
C ARG A 81 -4.94 6.54 13.36
N ASP A 82 -3.64 6.54 13.07
CA ASP A 82 -3.14 7.10 11.81
C ASP A 82 -3.68 6.32 10.60
N LEU A 83 -3.81 5.00 10.70
CA LEU A 83 -4.43 4.16 9.66
C LEU A 83 -5.90 4.56 9.41
N ILE A 84 -6.68 4.72 10.48
CA ILE A 84 -8.08 5.14 10.39
C ILE A 84 -8.14 6.52 9.72
N THR A 85 -7.39 7.49 10.22
CA THR A 85 -7.39 8.86 9.68
C THR A 85 -6.97 8.89 8.21
N ALA A 86 -5.92 8.15 7.82
CA ALA A 86 -5.53 8.05 6.41
C ALA A 86 -6.65 7.49 5.53
N THR A 87 -7.38 6.49 6.05
CA THR A 87 -8.50 5.85 5.34
C THR A 87 -9.71 6.77 5.24
N GLU A 88 -10.05 7.49 6.31
CA GLU A 88 -11.11 8.51 6.34
C GLU A 88 -10.82 9.65 5.35
N MET A 89 -9.58 10.12 5.29
CA MET A 89 -9.19 11.15 4.31
C MET A 89 -9.34 10.67 2.87
N ILE A 90 -9.09 9.38 2.59
CA ILE A 90 -9.39 8.80 1.28
C ILE A 90 -10.89 8.77 1.04
N GLN A 91 -11.68 8.31 2.02
CA GLN A 91 -13.15 8.28 1.96
C GLN A 91 -13.72 9.65 1.62
N ASP A 92 -13.26 10.71 2.30
CA ASP A 92 -13.71 12.08 2.10
C ASP A 92 -13.37 12.58 0.70
N LYS A 93 -12.17 12.26 0.20
CA LYS A 93 -11.74 12.65 -1.14
C LYS A 93 -12.57 11.97 -2.22
N ILE A 94 -12.84 10.67 -2.09
CA ILE A 94 -13.65 9.93 -3.08
C ILE A 94 -15.14 10.24 -2.95
N GLY A 95 -15.60 10.60 -1.75
CA GLY A 95 -16.99 10.83 -1.39
C GLY A 95 -17.87 9.59 -1.56
N ILE A 96 -17.34 8.42 -1.21
CA ILE A 96 -18.02 7.12 -1.19
C ILE A 96 -17.68 6.48 0.16
N PRO A 97 -18.66 6.10 0.98
CA PRO A 97 -18.41 5.44 2.26
C PRO A 97 -17.58 4.16 2.07
N LEU A 98 -16.55 3.94 2.89
CA LEU A 98 -15.68 2.76 2.79
C LEU A 98 -16.16 1.57 3.63
N ASN A 99 -17.32 1.69 4.29
CA ASN A 99 -17.87 0.69 5.21
C ASN A 99 -18.16 -0.69 4.61
N LYS A 100 -18.36 -0.79 3.28
CA LYS A 100 -18.54 -2.09 2.59
C LYS A 100 -17.31 -2.50 1.78
N PHE A 101 -16.20 -1.77 1.88
CA PHE A 101 -14.95 -2.21 1.27
C PHE A 101 -14.36 -3.36 2.09
N THR A 102 -13.93 -4.39 1.37
CA THR A 102 -13.22 -5.52 1.96
C THR A 102 -11.72 -5.35 1.79
N LEU A 103 -10.94 -5.63 2.85
CA LEU A 103 -9.49 -5.76 2.74
C LEU A 103 -9.16 -7.01 1.91
N LYS A 104 -8.58 -6.81 0.73
CA LYS A 104 -8.17 -7.92 -0.15
C LYS A 104 -6.78 -8.44 0.17
N TRP A 105 -5.87 -7.54 0.51
CA TRP A 105 -4.54 -7.88 0.96
C TRP A 105 -3.92 -6.70 1.70
N LEU A 106 -2.99 -7.06 2.59
CA LEU A 106 -2.17 -6.17 3.40
C LEU A 106 -0.74 -6.69 3.28
N GLU A 107 0.11 -5.92 2.61
CA GLU A 107 1.54 -6.20 2.51
C GLU A 107 2.26 -5.37 3.58
N ILE A 108 2.91 -6.03 4.53
CA ILE A 108 3.76 -5.39 5.53
C ILE A 108 5.16 -5.97 5.40
N ALA A 109 6.15 -5.11 5.26
CA ALA A 109 7.55 -5.46 5.29
C ALA A 109 8.28 -4.50 6.22
N VAL A 110 8.70 -5.03 7.37
CA VAL A 110 9.48 -4.32 8.38
C VAL A 110 10.87 -4.92 8.45
N ASN A 111 11.88 -4.07 8.70
CA ASN A 111 13.18 -4.57 9.10
C ASN A 111 13.05 -5.01 10.56
N MET A 112 12.71 -6.28 10.78
CA MET A 112 12.73 -6.84 12.12
C MET A 112 14.19 -7.11 12.49
N GLN A 113 14.68 -6.51 13.58
CA GLN A 113 15.87 -7.04 14.24
C GLN A 113 15.46 -8.37 14.86
N MET A 114 15.97 -9.45 14.29
CA MET A 114 15.63 -10.80 14.71
C MET A 114 16.88 -11.45 15.26
N GLU A 115 16.73 -12.18 16.36
CA GLU A 115 17.82 -12.94 16.98
C GLU A 115 18.18 -14.17 16.15
N ASN A 116 17.19 -14.74 15.46
CA ASN A 116 17.31 -15.95 14.65
C ASN A 116 17.08 -15.64 13.15
N PRO A 117 17.53 -16.51 12.23
CA PRO A 117 17.18 -16.40 10.83
C PRO A 117 15.66 -16.55 10.58
N PRO A 118 15.10 -15.92 9.52
CA PRO A 118 13.64 -15.78 9.36
C PRO A 118 12.80 -17.06 9.39
N PHE A 119 13.34 -18.19 8.91
CA PHE A 119 12.61 -19.46 8.83
C PHE A 119 12.22 -20.01 10.20
N VAL A 120 12.96 -19.67 11.27
CA VAL A 120 12.65 -20.08 12.65
C VAL A 120 11.32 -19.52 13.12
N TYR A 121 10.92 -18.35 12.61
CA TYR A 121 9.70 -17.68 13.00
C TYR A 121 8.47 -18.11 12.19
N TYR A 122 8.67 -18.82 11.07
CA TYR A 122 7.57 -19.22 10.19
C TYR A 122 6.62 -20.24 10.83
N GLU A 123 7.10 -21.04 11.78
CA GLU A 123 6.27 -21.96 12.56
C GLU A 123 5.31 -21.25 13.53
N TYR A 124 5.60 -19.98 13.86
CA TYR A 124 4.79 -19.16 14.77
C TYR A 124 3.88 -18.18 14.03
N LEU A 125 4.09 -18.00 12.72
CA LEU A 125 3.19 -17.25 11.87
C LEU A 125 2.11 -18.23 11.41
N ASP A 126 0.97 -18.18 12.09
CA ASP A 126 -0.23 -18.98 11.85
C ASP A 126 -0.54 -19.15 10.35
N GLU A 127 -1.18 -20.27 9.97
CA GLU A 127 -1.27 -20.86 8.62
C GLU A 127 -1.27 -19.84 7.45
N LEU A 128 -0.08 -19.38 7.06
CA LEU A 128 0.12 -18.67 5.81
C LEU A 128 -0.05 -19.69 4.69
N LYS A 129 -1.27 -19.79 4.15
CA LYS A 129 -1.47 -20.48 2.87
C LYS A 129 -0.44 -19.90 1.89
N PRO A 130 0.48 -20.73 1.35
CA PRO A 130 1.53 -20.22 0.50
C PRO A 130 0.89 -19.53 -0.69
N TYR A 131 1.11 -18.22 -0.80
CA TYR A 131 0.80 -17.51 -2.03
C TYR A 131 1.70 -18.11 -3.11
N PRO A 132 1.17 -18.63 -4.23
CA PRO A 132 2.01 -19.24 -5.25
C PRO A 132 2.96 -18.16 -5.79
N GLU A 133 4.25 -18.38 -5.50
CA GLU A 133 5.40 -17.73 -6.13
C GLU A 133 5.43 -16.20 -6.12
N ARG A 134 5.65 -15.61 -4.95
CA ARG A 134 6.66 -14.55 -4.87
C ARG A 134 7.80 -15.08 -4.04
N LYS A 135 8.88 -15.51 -4.73
CA LYS A 135 10.16 -15.83 -4.07
C LYS A 135 10.45 -14.67 -3.11
N PRO A 136 10.71 -14.91 -1.81
CA PRO A 136 11.18 -13.85 -0.95
C PRO A 136 12.43 -13.28 -1.63
N THR A 137 12.33 -12.03 -2.08
CA THR A 137 13.52 -11.28 -2.50
C THR A 137 14.26 -10.95 -1.23
N VAL A 138 14.96 -11.95 -0.68
CA VAL A 138 16.09 -11.69 0.19
C VAL A 138 17.07 -10.96 -0.72
N ALA A 139 17.19 -9.65 -0.55
CA ALA A 139 18.37 -8.95 -1.00
C ALA A 139 19.53 -9.53 -0.17
N ILE A 140 20.04 -10.68 -0.60
CA ILE A 140 21.36 -11.12 -0.22
C ILE A 140 22.24 -10.01 -0.78
N LEU A 141 22.69 -9.11 0.11
CA LEU A 141 23.89 -8.33 -0.14
C LEU A 141 24.98 -9.38 -0.38
N LYS A 142 25.14 -9.81 -1.64
CA LYS A 142 26.34 -10.50 -2.07
C LYS A 142 27.46 -9.60 -1.60
N LYS A 143 28.33 -10.11 -0.73
CA LYS A 143 29.60 -9.49 -0.34
C LYS A 143 30.37 -9.16 -1.62
N LYS A 144 30.07 -8.04 -2.26
CA LYS A 144 30.98 -7.39 -3.19
C LYS A 144 32.06 -6.81 -2.31
N HIS A 145 33.27 -7.26 -2.58
CA HIS A 145 34.48 -6.84 -1.91
C HIS A 145 34.53 -5.31 -1.91
N PHE A 146 34.40 -4.71 -0.74
CA PHE A 146 34.79 -3.33 -0.55
C PHE A 146 36.26 -3.34 -0.16
N THR A 147 37.11 -3.00 -1.13
CA THR A 147 38.49 -2.61 -0.86
C THR A 147 38.46 -1.29 -0.09
N ILE A 148 38.76 -1.34 1.20
CA ILE A 148 38.99 -0.14 2.01
C ILE A 148 40.36 0.41 1.57
N GLN A 149 40.38 1.44 0.72
CA GLN A 149 41.57 2.27 0.60
C GLN A 149 41.67 3.16 1.84
N ARG A 150 42.56 2.79 2.77
CA ARG A 150 43.04 3.72 3.80
C ARG A 150 43.80 4.84 3.10
N ARG A 151 43.22 6.03 3.01
CA ARG A 151 44.02 7.26 2.85
C ARG A 151 44.68 7.54 4.19
N GLN A 152 45.96 7.21 4.29
CA GLN A 152 46.87 7.82 5.25
C GLN A 152 47.06 9.27 4.80
N TYR A 153 46.65 10.21 5.64
CA TYR A 153 47.14 11.59 5.55
C TYR A 153 48.54 11.59 6.19
N ILE A 154 49.53 11.99 5.42
CA ILE A 154 50.85 12.45 5.90
C ILE A 154 50.68 13.91 6.29
#